data_AF-A0A7W8Z6W7-F1
#
_entry.id   AF-A0A7W8Z6W7-F1
#
_cell.length_a   1.000
_cell.length_b   1.000
_cell.length_c   1.000
_cell.angle_alpha   90.00
_cell.angle_beta   90.00
_cell.angle_gamma   90.00
#
_symmetry.space_group_name_H-M   'P 1'
#
loop_
_entity.id
_entity.type
_entity.pdbx_description
1 polymer ?
#
loop_
_entity_poly.entity_id
_entity_poly.type
_entity_poly.pdbx_seq_one_letter_code
_entity_poly.pdbx_strand_id
1 'polypeptide(L)' 'MTFDPGDLTGPQRDGDACVVCHKKWPRPRVRVGRLPSGTPVMACEECAKVLLPATPAPRRHKPSPHKRAALP' A
#
# COMPACT_ATOMS: atom_id res chain seq x y z
N MET A 1 5.06 -4.04 -7.35
CA MET A 1 6.23 -4.87 -7.01
C MET A 1 5.78 -6.27 -6.64
N THR A 2 6.55 -7.27 -7.06
CA THR A 2 6.27 -8.69 -6.84
C THR A 2 7.30 -9.23 -5.86
N PHE A 3 6.87 -10.01 -4.87
CA PHE A 3 7.75 -10.66 -3.90
C PHE A 3 7.77 -12.16 -4.18
N ASP A 4 8.96 -12.74 -4.13
CA ASP A 4 9.11 -14.19 -4.22
C ASP A 4 8.72 -14.85 -2.88
N PRO A 5 7.82 -15.85 -2.87
CA PRO A 5 7.39 -16.50 -1.64
C PRO A 5 8.43 -17.48 -1.05
N GLY A 6 9.45 -17.88 -1.81
CA GLY A 6 10.57 -18.70 -1.34
C GLY A 6 11.55 -17.94 -0.46
N ASP A 7 11.67 -16.64 -0.67
CA ASP A 7 12.50 -15.73 0.14
C ASP A 7 11.79 -15.26 1.43
N LEU A 8 10.55 -15.70 1.67
CA LEU A 8 9.73 -15.25 2.81
C LEU A 8 9.51 -16.35 3.84
N THR A 9 9.64 -15.97 5.11
CA THR A 9 9.22 -16.81 6.24
C THR A 9 7.69 -16.93 6.27
N GLY A 10 7.18 -18.02 6.86
CA GLY A 10 5.72 -18.24 7.05
C GLY A 10 4.99 -16.99 7.57
N PRO A 11 5.43 -16.38 8.70
CA PRO A 11 4.82 -15.15 9.21
C PRO A 11 4.80 -13.97 8.23
N GLN A 12 5.76 -13.84 7.33
CA GLN A 12 5.73 -12.77 6.32
C GLN A 12 4.72 -13.09 5.21
N ARG A 13 4.62 -14.36 4.81
CA ARG A 13 3.64 -14.83 3.82
C ARG A 13 2.21 -14.67 4.31
N ASP A 14 2.00 -14.86 5.60
CA ASP A 14 0.68 -14.69 6.25
C ASP A 14 0.36 -13.21 6.57
N GLY A 15 1.33 -12.30 6.37
CA GLY A 15 1.17 -10.88 6.71
C GLY A 15 1.22 -10.59 8.21
N ASP A 16 1.72 -11.52 9.01
CA ASP A 16 1.97 -11.39 10.45
C ASP A 16 3.28 -10.65 10.76
N ALA A 17 4.23 -10.65 9.82
CA ALA A 17 5.56 -10.07 9.97
C ALA A 17 5.91 -9.12 8.84
N CYS A 18 6.70 -8.08 9.15
CA CYS A 18 7.16 -7.12 8.15
C CYS A 18 8.04 -7.83 7.12
N VAL A 19 7.75 -7.64 5.83
CA VAL A 19 8.53 -8.24 4.74
C VAL A 19 10.00 -7.81 4.72
N VAL A 20 10.35 -6.68 5.33
CA VAL A 20 11.72 -6.14 5.33
C VAL A 20 12.47 -6.50 6.60
N CYS A 21 11.92 -6.16 7.78
CA CYS A 21 12.63 -6.28 9.06
C CYS A 21 12.14 -7.45 9.94
N HIS A 22 11.19 -8.25 9.45
CA HIS A 22 10.69 -9.47 10.10
C HIS A 22 9.96 -9.22 11.44
N LYS A 23 9.79 -7.97 11.86
CA LYS A 23 9.09 -7.59 13.09
C LYS A 23 7.63 -8.03 13.03
N LYS A 24 7.16 -8.68 14.10
CA LYS A 24 5.78 -9.17 14.27
C LYS A 24 4.90 -8.23 15.10
N TRP A 25 5.50 -7.40 15.96
CA TRP A 25 4.77 -6.49 16.85
C TRP A 25 5.38 -5.07 16.86
N PRO A 26 4.60 -3.99 16.73
CA PRO A 26 3.18 -3.97 16.37
C PRO A 26 2.96 -4.62 15.00
N ARG A 27 1.80 -5.26 14.84
CA ARG A 27 1.50 -6.04 13.64
C ARG A 27 1.57 -5.16 12.38
N PRO A 28 2.26 -5.58 11.31
CA PRO A 28 2.30 -4.88 10.03
C PRO A 28 0.89 -4.63 9.47
N ARG A 29 0.63 -3.41 9.00
CA ARG A 29 -0.67 -3.00 8.46
C ARG A 29 -0.60 -2.36 7.08
N VAL A 30 0.60 -2.03 6.60
CA VAL A 30 0.75 -1.35 5.31
C VAL A 30 0.98 -2.38 4.22
N ARG A 31 0.08 -2.43 3.24
CA ARG A 31 0.23 -3.31 2.07
C ARG A 31 1.24 -2.68 1.12
N VAL A 32 2.31 -3.40 0.84
CA VAL A 32 3.38 -2.93 -0.04
C VAL A 32 3.40 -3.68 -1.37
N GLY A 33 2.91 -4.92 -1.40
CA GLY A 33 2.82 -5.67 -2.65
C GLY A 33 1.84 -6.84 -2.60
N ARG A 34 2.07 -7.81 -3.48
CA ARG A 34 1.29 -9.03 -3.59
C ARG A 34 2.19 -10.21 -3.97
N LEU A 35 1.92 -11.37 -3.40
CA LEU A 35 2.51 -12.64 -3.82
C LEU A 35 1.86 -13.13 -5.12
N PRO A 36 2.50 -14.05 -5.86
CA PRO A 36 1.91 -14.69 -7.04
C PRO A 36 0.59 -15.41 -6.75
N SER A 37 0.42 -15.92 -5.52
CA SER A 37 -0.83 -16.51 -5.03
C SER A 37 -1.98 -15.50 -4.83
N GLY A 38 -1.69 -14.20 -4.88
CA GLY A 38 -2.65 -13.16 -4.56
C GLY A 38 -2.69 -12.73 -3.08
N THR A 39 -1.88 -13.34 -2.21
CA THR A 39 -1.77 -12.92 -0.81
C THR A 39 -1.12 -11.54 -0.70
N PRO A 40 -1.65 -10.60 0.12
CA PRO A 40 -1.03 -9.29 0.29
C PRO A 40 0.27 -9.40 1.08
N VAL A 41 1.29 -8.66 0.65
CA VAL A 41 2.56 -8.54 1.37
C VAL A 41 2.51 -7.28 2.25
N MET A 42 2.81 -7.45 3.53
CA MET A 42 2.65 -6.42 4.56
C MET A 42 4.00 -5.91 5.07
N ALA A 43 4.08 -4.61 5.36
CA ALA A 43 5.23 -3.96 6.00
C ALA A 43 4.80 -3.13 7.20
N CYS A 44 5.73 -2.90 8.13
CA CYS A 44 5.57 -1.89 9.17
C CYS A 44 5.61 -0.48 8.55
N GLU A 45 5.11 0.51 9.28
CA GLU A 45 5.01 1.89 8.77
C GLU A 45 6.36 2.48 8.37
N GLU A 46 7.42 2.17 9.11
CA GLU A 46 8.77 2.68 8.82
C GLU A 46 9.32 2.10 7.51
N CYS A 47 9.33 0.77 7.37
CA CYS A 47 9.77 0.14 6.12
C CYS A 47 8.86 0.48 4.94
N ALA A 48 7.56 0.69 5.19
CA ALA A 48 6.63 1.09 4.14
C ALA A 48 6.95 2.47 3.56
N LYS A 49 7.45 3.42 4.37
CA LYS A 49 7.87 4.75 3.87
C LYS A 49 9.04 4.68 2.89
N VAL A 50 9.90 3.66 3.04
CA VAL A 50 11.04 3.43 2.15
C VAL A 50 10.60 2.71 0.88
N LEU A 51 9.67 1.76 1.00
CA LEU A 51 9.21 0.93 -0.11
C LEU A 51 8.18 1.61 -1.02
N LEU A 52 7.26 2.38 -0.43
CA LEU A 52 6.18 3.00 -1.18
C LEU A 52 6.63 4.39 -1.65
N PRO A 53 6.53 4.69 -2.96
CA PRO A 53 6.64 6.06 -3.40
C PRO A 53 5.54 6.88 -2.71
N ALA A 54 5.85 8.12 -2.33
CA ALA A 54 4.85 9.02 -1.78
C ALA A 54 3.66 9.07 -2.75
N THR A 55 2.54 8.46 -2.37
CA THR A 55 1.33 8.52 -3.20
C THR A 55 0.99 9.99 -3.36
N PRO A 56 0.93 10.52 -4.60
CA PRO A 56 0.51 11.89 -4.79
C PRO A 56 -0.87 12.02 -4.16
N ALA A 57 -1.03 13.00 -3.27
CA ALA A 57 -2.28 13.28 -2.60
C ALA A 57 -3.43 13.24 -3.62
N PRO A 58 -4.63 12.73 -3.26
CA PRO A 58 -5.75 12.70 -4.17
C PRO A 58 -5.93 14.11 -4.73
N ARG A 59 -5.76 14.27 -6.04
CA ARG A 59 -6.00 15.56 -6.69
C ARG A 59 -7.45 15.90 -6.39
N ARG A 60 -7.67 16.87 -5.52
CA ARG A 60 -8.98 17.48 -5.26
C ARG A 60 -9.51 17.85 -6.65
N HIS A 61 -10.44 17.06 -7.19
CA HIS A 61 -11.15 17.45 -8.39
C HIS A 61 -11.86 18.74 -8.02
N LYS A 62 -11.36 19.88 -8.49
CA LYS A 62 -12.12 21.12 -8.44
C LYS A 62 -13.35 20.87 -9.31
N PRO A 63 -14.58 20.99 -8.80
CA PRO A 63 -15.75 20.94 -9.67
C PRO A 63 -15.60 22.04 -10.72
N SER A 64 -15.72 21.67 -12.00
CA SER A 64 -15.67 22.63 -13.12
C SER A 64 -16.79 23.67 -12.99
N PRO A 65 -16.51 24.98 -13.02
CA PRO A 65 -17.51 26.01 -12.88
C PRO A 65 -18.12 26.38 -14.24
N HIS A 66 -18.73 25.42 -14.94
CA HIS A 66 -19.44 25.68 -16.19
C HIS A 66 -20.66 24.75 -16.18
N LYS A 67 -21.90 25.20 -15.95
CA LYS A 67 -22.60 26.26 -16.69
C LYS A 67 -23.64 26.92 -15.78
N ARG A 68 -23.53 28.23 -15.55
CA ARG A 68 -24.70 29.07 -15.28
C ARG A 68 -25.34 29.35 -16.63
N ALA A 69 -26.32 28.54 -17.04
CA ALA A 69 -27.25 28.96 -18.07
C ALA A 69 -28.29 29.84 -17.38
N ALA A 70 -28.14 31.15 -17.55
CA ALA A 70 -29.15 32.14 -17.20
C ALA A 70 -29.84 32.58 -18.50
N LEU A 71 -31.19 32.45 -18.50
CA LEU A 71 -32.20 33.22 -19.22
C LEU A 71 -32.28 33.13 -20.76
N PRO A 72 -33.42 33.49 -21.39
CA PRO A 72 -34.60 34.22 -20.88
C PRO A 72 -35.70 33.38 -20.23
#